data_AF-K9VTS7-F1
#
_entry.id   AF-K9VTS7-F1
#
_cell.length_a   1.000
_cell.length_b   1.000
_cell.length_c   1.000
_cell.angle_alpha   90.00
_cell.angle_beta   90.00
_cell.angle_gamma   90.00
#
_symmetry.space_group_name_H-M   'P 1'
#
loop_
_entity.id
_entity.type
_entity.pdbx_description
1 polymer ?
#
loop_
_entity_poly.entity_id
_entity_poly.type
_entity_poly.pdbx_seq_one_letter_code
_entity_poly.pdbx_strand_id
1 'polypeptide(L)'
;MTTQTETYQLDTEFTLRDSSQSPLTIHALTLSITTQDRRPIESRLTFQVTPETYQRIDTESLFNLKPELRCSLTGTEFTSDSPIEIIACLKPELITPIADIPTYLKTLSEQQDNSLLFTKNWLALQVKQRETSYRTFWDYLNLEAMTVGNINNEKVNDAIVSFFKDCAEANLLSMNGETISQALLEVTKEFEEWVDANFSNINEESIAGTIESIGKSFEELAASSSSETERDILSALIEFFASDDWPFVKIDGEPVLRALFAGKNGKWTCYAKARTEKTQFVFYSICPVSVPESKRLAIAEFITRANYGTIIGNFELDFATGEIRYKTSIDISGSTLASTQIKQLVYANVMMMDEYLPGILSVIDGDVEVKDAIASIESPPTTQSDGAPARNESPLENPPSPDARSQPVEIKNTPPSTVILPDEPKPNLNNNSFPPLPQAATPVNNIEQLPTNSPSEKPKPIGEILSLLTLEEIADFDRVRVMLHTKQPFAAKTLMTKLEKQLTARLNADGSTIFADSKNFFDQNKTPLKTANLIRRYWNLFERSTQLIEGGENNAPSIRQAITPTLLVVEKLAHRIEARIAQIVASYVDAKLEIECLIEIEQLTEQLTYCLEQLKNST
;
A
#
# COMPACT_ATOMS: atom_id res chain seq x y z
N MET A 1 -18.70 -17.69 -43.34
CA MET A 1 -18.03 -16.42 -43.68
C MET A 1 -16.74 -16.79 -44.38
N THR A 2 -16.59 -16.39 -45.64
CA THR A 2 -15.36 -16.64 -46.41
C THR A 2 -14.55 -15.36 -46.40
N THR A 3 -13.45 -15.36 -45.65
CA THR A 3 -12.49 -14.25 -45.61
C THR A 3 -11.41 -14.51 -46.64
N GLN A 4 -11.09 -13.51 -47.47
CA GLN A 4 -10.06 -13.60 -48.49
C GLN A 4 -9.17 -12.36 -48.44
N THR A 5 -7.86 -12.57 -48.36
CA THR A 5 -6.85 -11.50 -48.39
C THR A 5 -6.14 -11.52 -49.74
N GLU A 6 -6.12 -10.37 -50.40
CA GLU A 6 -5.37 -10.15 -51.64
C GLU A 6 -4.19 -9.22 -51.35
N THR A 7 -3.01 -9.56 -51.84
CA THR A 7 -1.78 -8.76 -51.62
C THR A 7 -1.22 -8.28 -52.95
N TYR A 8 -0.99 -6.98 -53.03
CA TYR A 8 -0.49 -6.26 -54.19
C TYR A 8 0.94 -5.79 -53.92
N GLN A 9 1.85 -6.03 -54.86
CA GLN A 9 3.23 -5.54 -54.81
C GLN A 9 3.28 -4.14 -55.39
N LEU A 10 3.81 -3.17 -54.63
CA LEU A 10 3.86 -1.76 -55.03
C LEU A 10 5.27 -1.35 -55.43
N ASP A 11 6.28 -1.64 -54.61
CA ASP A 11 7.69 -1.24 -54.82
C ASP A 11 7.83 0.18 -55.40
N THR A 12 7.13 1.15 -54.79
CA THR A 12 7.06 2.55 -55.27
C THR A 12 7.21 3.52 -54.10
N GLU A 13 7.81 4.69 -54.35
CA GLU A 13 7.83 5.79 -53.39
C GLU A 13 6.45 6.48 -53.29
N PHE A 14 5.95 6.65 -52.08
CA PHE A 14 4.74 7.41 -51.78
C PHE A 14 5.06 8.58 -50.85
N THR A 15 4.46 9.74 -51.12
CA THR A 15 4.58 10.90 -50.22
C THR A 15 3.28 11.09 -49.46
N LEU A 16 3.35 10.85 -48.16
CA LEU A 16 2.29 11.10 -47.19
C LEU A 16 2.46 12.51 -46.58
N ARG A 17 1.43 12.99 -45.89
CA ARG A 17 1.42 14.29 -45.23
C ARG A 17 1.05 14.14 -43.76
N ASP A 18 1.70 14.92 -42.91
CA ASP A 18 1.28 15.06 -41.52
C ASP A 18 0.10 16.05 -41.35
N SER A 19 -0.29 16.31 -40.10
CA SER A 19 -1.35 17.27 -39.75
C SER A 19 -1.03 18.72 -40.14
N SER A 20 0.25 19.05 -40.32
CA SER A 20 0.74 20.36 -40.77
C SER A 20 0.94 20.44 -42.29
N GLN A 21 0.55 19.40 -43.03
CA GLN A 21 0.71 19.26 -44.50
C GLN A 21 2.17 19.05 -44.96
N SER A 22 3.10 18.81 -44.03
CA SER A 22 4.50 18.58 -44.36
C SER A 22 4.69 17.19 -44.96
N PRO A 23 5.43 17.06 -46.08
CA PRO A 23 5.60 15.80 -46.79
C PRO A 23 6.47 14.81 -46.00
N LEU A 24 6.15 13.52 -46.14
CA LEU A 24 6.87 12.38 -45.60
C LEU A 24 6.93 11.30 -46.67
N THR A 25 8.11 11.09 -47.26
CA THR A 25 8.30 10.07 -48.30
C THR A 25 8.60 8.71 -47.68
N ILE A 26 7.87 7.70 -48.13
CA ILE A 26 7.99 6.30 -47.72
C ILE A 26 8.19 5.41 -48.94
N HIS A 27 8.87 4.27 -48.77
CA HIS A 27 9.01 3.26 -49.82
C HIS A 27 7.97 2.15 -49.61
N ALA A 28 6.85 2.19 -50.33
CA ALA A 28 5.78 1.20 -50.17
C ALA A 28 6.15 -0.12 -50.84
N LEU A 29 6.12 -1.21 -50.08
CA LEU A 29 6.43 -2.55 -50.56
C LEU A 29 5.17 -3.28 -50.99
N THR A 30 4.18 -3.40 -50.09
CA THR A 30 2.96 -4.16 -50.32
C THR A 30 1.73 -3.47 -49.77
N LEU A 31 0.60 -3.70 -50.44
CA LEU A 31 -0.73 -3.39 -49.93
C LEU A 31 -1.57 -4.66 -49.89
N SER A 32 -2.04 -5.04 -48.71
CA SER A 32 -2.92 -6.18 -48.51
C SER A 32 -4.33 -5.71 -48.18
N ILE A 33 -5.33 -6.20 -48.90
CA ILE A 33 -6.74 -5.93 -48.63
C ILE A 33 -7.44 -7.22 -48.26
N THR A 34 -8.05 -7.22 -47.07
CA THR A 34 -8.84 -8.35 -46.57
C THR A 34 -10.31 -8.06 -46.80
N THR A 35 -11.02 -9.02 -47.39
CA THR A 35 -12.46 -8.93 -47.67
C THR A 35 -13.22 -10.05 -46.96
N GLN A 36 -14.40 -9.72 -46.44
CA GLN A 36 -15.36 -10.67 -45.88
C GLN A 36 -16.68 -10.52 -46.60
N ASP A 37 -17.19 -11.63 -47.16
CA ASP A 37 -18.43 -11.65 -47.95
C ASP A 37 -18.47 -10.54 -49.04
N ARG A 38 -17.31 -10.32 -49.70
CA ARG A 38 -17.05 -9.30 -50.73
C ARG A 38 -17.10 -7.83 -50.26
N ARG A 39 -17.03 -7.57 -48.96
CA ARG A 39 -16.83 -6.23 -48.40
C ARG A 39 -15.40 -6.11 -47.88
N PRO A 40 -14.65 -5.04 -48.21
CA PRO A 40 -13.34 -4.82 -47.62
C PRO A 40 -13.50 -4.49 -46.13
N ILE A 41 -12.75 -5.20 -45.31
CA ILE A 41 -12.76 -5.06 -43.84
C ILE A 41 -11.43 -4.55 -43.30
N GLU A 42 -10.35 -4.71 -44.06
CA GLU A 42 -9.02 -4.29 -43.64
C GLU A 42 -8.14 -3.92 -44.84
N SER A 43 -7.28 -2.91 -44.67
CA SER A 43 -6.27 -2.51 -45.64
C SER A 43 -4.94 -2.28 -44.92
N ARG A 44 -3.92 -3.09 -45.22
CA ARG A 44 -2.59 -3.03 -44.60
C ARG A 44 -1.54 -2.59 -45.62
N LEU A 45 -0.79 -1.55 -45.30
CA LEU A 45 0.34 -1.06 -46.07
C LEU A 45 1.63 -1.46 -45.35
N THR A 46 2.54 -2.13 -46.06
CA THR A 46 3.90 -2.39 -45.60
C THR A 46 4.84 -1.47 -46.35
N PHE A 47 5.66 -0.71 -45.63
CA PHE A 47 6.58 0.25 -46.22
C PHE A 47 7.89 0.34 -45.44
N GLN A 48 8.92 0.84 -46.11
CA GLN A 48 10.24 1.08 -45.54
C GLN A 48 10.54 2.58 -45.43
N VAL A 49 11.24 2.93 -44.37
CA VAL A 49 11.73 4.29 -44.10
C VAL A 49 13.19 4.26 -43.68
N THR A 50 13.90 5.37 -43.90
CA THR A 50 15.24 5.56 -43.33
C THR A 50 15.14 5.76 -41.82
N PRO A 51 16.20 5.46 -41.06
CA PRO A 51 16.25 5.75 -39.62
C PRO A 51 15.97 7.23 -39.28
N GLU A 52 16.40 8.16 -40.12
CA GLU A 52 16.12 9.60 -39.97
C GLU A 52 14.62 9.91 -40.10
N THR A 53 13.96 9.33 -41.12
CA THR A 53 12.51 9.47 -41.31
C THR A 53 11.75 8.81 -40.17
N TYR A 54 12.22 7.66 -39.68
CA TYR A 54 11.64 7.00 -38.53
C TYR A 54 11.75 7.85 -37.25
N GLN A 55 12.88 8.53 -37.02
CA GLN A 55 13.03 9.43 -35.87
C GLN A 55 11.99 10.56 -35.89
N ARG A 56 11.63 11.06 -37.08
CA ARG A 56 10.52 12.02 -37.23
C ARG A 56 9.17 11.37 -36.94
N ILE A 57 8.91 10.18 -37.49
CA ILE A 57 7.68 9.42 -37.21
C ILE A 57 7.51 9.19 -35.71
N ASP A 58 8.59 8.84 -35.02
CA ASP A 58 8.66 8.61 -33.59
C ASP A 58 8.37 9.88 -32.80
N THR A 59 9.14 10.95 -33.05
CA THR A 59 9.06 12.23 -32.32
C THR A 59 7.70 12.91 -32.51
N GLU A 60 7.14 12.84 -33.72
CA GLU A 60 5.86 13.47 -34.08
C GLU A 60 4.66 12.51 -33.93
N SER A 61 4.89 11.28 -33.46
CA SER A 61 3.85 10.24 -33.32
C SER A 61 3.01 10.02 -34.58
N LEU A 62 3.63 10.09 -35.76
CA LEU A 62 2.98 9.86 -37.05
C LEU A 62 2.48 8.40 -37.13
N PHE A 63 1.47 8.14 -37.96
CA PHE A 63 0.82 6.81 -38.05
C PHE A 63 0.23 6.33 -36.71
N ASN A 64 -0.14 7.27 -35.82
CA ASN A 64 -0.63 6.98 -34.47
C ASN A 64 0.36 6.12 -33.66
N LEU A 65 1.65 6.26 -33.95
CA LEU A 65 2.74 5.54 -33.29
C LEU A 65 3.19 6.31 -32.04
N LYS A 66 2.32 6.44 -31.04
CA LYS A 66 2.67 7.09 -29.77
C LYS A 66 3.59 6.20 -28.92
N PRO A 67 4.58 6.74 -28.19
CA PRO A 67 5.48 5.95 -27.35
C PRO A 67 4.79 5.00 -26.38
N GLU A 68 3.65 5.43 -25.82
CA GLU A 68 2.88 4.72 -24.80
C GLU A 68 2.14 3.49 -25.35
N LEU A 69 1.91 3.46 -26.66
CA LEU A 69 1.25 2.35 -27.36
C LEU A 69 2.23 1.26 -27.80
N ARG A 70 3.48 1.31 -27.35
CA ARG A 70 4.56 0.39 -27.75
C ARG A 70 4.93 -0.51 -26.58
N CYS A 71 5.06 -1.82 -26.80
CA CYS A 71 5.48 -2.73 -25.73
C CYS A 71 6.95 -2.63 -25.33
N SER A 72 7.79 -1.87 -26.03
CA SER A 72 9.22 -1.75 -25.74
C SER A 72 9.52 -0.37 -25.13
N LEU A 73 9.86 -0.34 -23.84
CA LEU A 73 10.16 0.89 -23.09
C LEU A 73 11.66 1.22 -23.02
N THR A 74 12.51 0.28 -23.42
CA THR A 74 13.91 0.57 -23.74
C THR A 74 13.94 0.84 -25.22
N GLY A 75 14.12 2.10 -25.61
CA GLY A 75 14.18 2.53 -27.00
C GLY A 75 14.99 1.51 -27.80
N THR A 76 14.32 0.80 -28.70
CA THR A 76 14.96 -0.17 -29.56
C THR A 76 16.00 0.62 -30.36
N GLU A 77 17.28 0.44 -30.05
CA GLU A 77 18.38 1.11 -30.74
C GLU A 77 18.43 0.56 -32.18
N PHE A 78 17.60 1.14 -33.04
CA PHE A 78 17.65 0.88 -34.46
C PHE A 78 18.97 1.40 -35.00
N THR A 79 19.66 0.56 -35.77
CA THR A 79 20.94 0.90 -36.39
C THR A 79 20.71 1.89 -37.53
N SER A 80 21.69 2.78 -37.75
CA SER A 80 21.63 3.76 -38.85
C SER A 80 21.79 3.13 -40.25
N ASP A 81 22.20 1.87 -40.33
CA ASP A 81 22.70 1.23 -41.56
C ASP A 81 21.63 0.43 -42.32
N SER A 82 20.37 0.42 -41.89
CA SER A 82 19.32 -0.37 -42.55
C SER A 82 17.94 0.29 -42.49
N PRO A 83 17.11 0.11 -43.54
CA PRO A 83 15.77 0.64 -43.53
C PRO A 83 14.93 -0.05 -42.45
N ILE A 84 13.99 0.71 -41.88
CA ILE A 84 13.02 0.23 -40.91
C ILE A 84 11.73 -0.06 -41.66
N GLU A 85 11.20 -1.27 -41.49
CA GLU A 85 9.93 -1.68 -42.07
C GLU A 85 8.80 -1.41 -41.07
N ILE A 86 7.74 -0.78 -41.55
CA ILE A 86 6.53 -0.49 -40.79
C ILE A 86 5.34 -1.12 -41.51
N ILE A 87 4.53 -1.86 -40.75
CA ILE A 87 3.24 -2.38 -41.19
C ILE A 87 2.17 -1.49 -40.56
N ALA A 88 1.34 -0.84 -41.37
CA ALA A 88 0.26 0.03 -40.90
C ALA A 88 -1.09 -0.37 -41.48
N CYS A 89 -2.15 -0.26 -40.70
CA CYS A 89 -3.53 -0.50 -41.11
C CYS A 89 -4.28 0.82 -41.33
N LEU A 90 -5.11 0.89 -42.35
CA LEU A 90 -5.98 2.04 -42.58
C LEU A 90 -7.16 2.03 -41.60
N LYS A 91 -7.56 3.21 -41.11
CA LYS A 91 -8.77 3.34 -40.29
C LYS A 91 -10.02 2.76 -40.99
N PRO A 92 -10.89 2.01 -40.29
CA PRO A 92 -12.04 1.32 -40.89
C PRO A 92 -13.01 2.21 -41.67
N GLU A 93 -13.23 3.45 -41.20
CA GLU A 93 -14.11 4.46 -41.83
C GLU A 93 -13.66 4.92 -43.22
N LEU A 94 -12.38 4.72 -43.56
CA LEU A 94 -11.79 5.15 -44.83
C LEU A 94 -11.67 3.99 -45.84
N ILE A 95 -12.06 2.78 -45.44
CA ILE A 95 -12.02 1.60 -46.31
C ILE A 95 -13.14 1.72 -47.35
N THR A 96 -12.75 2.05 -48.58
CA THR A 96 -13.68 2.11 -49.71
C THR A 96 -13.64 0.82 -50.52
N PRO A 97 -14.76 0.40 -51.16
CA PRO A 97 -14.75 -0.70 -52.12
C PRO A 97 -13.97 -0.28 -53.37
N ILE A 98 -12.67 -0.58 -53.41
CA ILE A 98 -11.82 -0.27 -54.56
C ILE A 98 -11.92 -1.44 -55.55
N ALA A 99 -12.51 -1.18 -56.71
CA ALA A 99 -12.69 -2.20 -57.76
C ALA A 99 -11.40 -2.50 -58.55
N ASP A 100 -10.42 -1.59 -58.55
CA ASP A 100 -9.13 -1.73 -59.23
C ASP A 100 -8.01 -1.00 -58.45
N ILE A 101 -7.38 -1.74 -57.55
CA ILE A 101 -6.41 -1.23 -56.56
C ILE A 101 -5.13 -0.70 -57.22
N PRO A 102 -4.48 -1.39 -58.19
CA PRO A 102 -3.30 -0.86 -58.88
C PRO A 102 -3.55 0.48 -59.59
N THR A 103 -4.69 0.61 -60.28
CA THR A 103 -5.04 1.86 -60.96
C THR A 103 -5.31 2.96 -59.94
N TYR A 104 -6.06 2.66 -58.88
CA TYR A 104 -6.36 3.62 -57.81
C TYR A 104 -5.11 4.16 -57.12
N LEU A 105 -4.13 3.30 -56.83
CA LEU A 105 -2.87 3.69 -56.19
C LEU A 105 -2.01 4.59 -57.08
N LYS A 106 -2.05 4.39 -58.40
CA LYS A 106 -1.35 5.26 -59.36
C LYS A 106 -1.98 6.66 -59.39
N THR A 107 -3.31 6.75 -59.45
CA THR A 107 -4.03 8.04 -59.41
C THR A 107 -3.91 8.75 -58.07
N LEU A 108 -3.74 8.00 -56.98
CA LEU A 108 -3.52 8.52 -55.63
C LEU A 108 -2.26 9.36 -55.51
N SER A 109 -1.18 8.96 -56.19
CA SER A 109 0.08 9.72 -56.21
C SER A 109 -0.04 11.08 -56.92
N GLU A 110 -1.03 11.23 -57.81
CA GLU A 110 -1.27 12.44 -58.61
C GLU A 110 -2.30 13.40 -57.97
N GLN A 111 -3.05 12.96 -56.97
CA GLN A 111 -4.10 13.75 -56.30
C GLN A 111 -3.56 14.43 -55.04
N GLN A 112 -3.70 15.77 -54.95
CA GLN A 112 -3.22 16.54 -53.80
C GLN A 112 -4.08 16.39 -52.53
N ASP A 113 -5.34 15.96 -52.64
CA ASP A 113 -6.34 16.11 -51.57
C ASP A 113 -7.10 14.80 -51.29
N ASN A 114 -6.35 13.72 -51.04
CA ASN A 114 -6.91 12.40 -50.73
C ASN A 114 -6.64 12.02 -49.26
N SER A 115 -7.69 11.63 -48.54
CA SER A 115 -7.61 11.21 -47.13
C SER A 115 -6.58 10.10 -46.88
N LEU A 116 -6.33 9.21 -47.84
CA LEU A 116 -5.34 8.13 -47.70
C LEU A 116 -3.90 8.62 -47.67
N LEU A 117 -3.65 9.86 -48.09
CA LEU A 117 -2.32 10.47 -48.10
C LEU A 117 -1.93 11.10 -46.75
N PHE A 118 -2.77 11.00 -45.72
CA PHE A 118 -2.47 11.57 -44.40
C PHE A 118 -2.01 10.50 -43.42
N THR A 119 -0.87 10.72 -42.75
CA THR A 119 -0.29 9.78 -41.79
C THR A 119 -1.23 9.49 -40.61
N LYS A 120 -2.02 10.48 -40.16
CA LYS A 120 -3.01 10.32 -39.06
C LYS A 120 -4.10 9.27 -39.34
N ASN A 121 -4.31 8.91 -40.60
CA ASN A 121 -5.35 7.97 -41.03
C ASN A 121 -4.87 6.51 -41.05
N TRP A 122 -3.60 6.28 -40.73
CA TRP A 122 -2.97 4.98 -40.65
C TRP A 122 -2.59 4.66 -39.20
N LEU A 123 -2.79 3.42 -38.79
CA LEU A 123 -2.46 2.87 -37.47
C LEU A 123 -1.27 1.93 -37.63
N ALA A 124 -0.10 2.31 -37.14
CA ALA A 124 1.09 1.47 -37.21
C ALA A 124 0.90 0.24 -36.30
N LEU A 125 0.95 -0.97 -36.88
CA LEU A 125 0.79 -2.25 -36.18
C LEU A 125 2.12 -2.78 -35.66
N GLN A 126 3.12 -2.84 -36.54
CA GLN A 126 4.42 -3.45 -36.25
C GLN A 126 5.54 -2.62 -36.85
N VAL A 127 6.68 -2.57 -36.15
CA VAL A 127 7.91 -1.95 -36.63
C VAL A 127 9.04 -2.96 -36.52
N LYS A 128 9.83 -3.10 -37.58
CA LYS A 128 10.86 -4.13 -37.72
C LYS A 128 12.13 -3.58 -38.34
N GLN A 129 13.28 -3.96 -37.80
CA GLN A 129 14.58 -3.78 -38.41
C GLN A 129 15.45 -5.01 -38.09
N ARG A 130 15.69 -5.86 -39.10
CA ARG A 130 16.44 -7.12 -38.95
C ARG A 130 15.83 -8.03 -37.86
N GLU A 131 16.54 -8.24 -36.75
CA GLU A 131 16.09 -9.05 -35.61
C GLU A 131 15.31 -8.25 -34.56
N THR A 132 15.39 -6.92 -34.60
CA THR A 132 14.72 -6.03 -33.67
C THR A 132 13.32 -5.73 -34.17
N SER A 133 12.29 -6.04 -33.38
CA SER A 133 10.92 -5.69 -33.71
C SER A 133 10.10 -5.40 -32.48
N TYR A 134 9.05 -4.58 -32.65
CA TYR A 134 8.04 -4.40 -31.62
C TYR A 134 6.64 -4.30 -32.25
N ARG A 135 5.65 -4.66 -31.45
CA ARG A 135 4.23 -4.55 -31.77
C ARG A 135 3.62 -3.38 -31.01
N THR A 136 2.62 -2.77 -31.60
CA THR A 136 1.83 -1.70 -30.97
C THR A 136 0.51 -2.25 -30.47
N PHE A 137 -0.17 -1.47 -29.63
CA PHE A 137 -1.54 -1.76 -29.20
C PHE A 137 -2.49 -2.06 -30.38
N TRP A 138 -2.33 -1.35 -31.51
CA TRP A 138 -3.16 -1.51 -32.70
C TRP A 138 -3.07 -2.90 -33.34
N ASP A 139 -1.94 -3.62 -33.16
CA ASP A 139 -1.78 -4.99 -33.68
C ASP A 139 -2.55 -6.02 -32.85
N TYR A 140 -2.70 -5.78 -31.55
CA TYR A 140 -3.52 -6.61 -30.66
C TYR A 140 -5.00 -6.29 -30.81
N LEU A 141 -5.32 -5.02 -31.04
CA LEU A 141 -6.69 -4.57 -31.26
C LEU A 141 -7.19 -5.11 -32.59
N ASN A 142 -8.04 -6.13 -32.54
CA ASN A 142 -8.72 -6.61 -33.74
C ASN A 142 -9.73 -5.55 -34.20
N LEU A 143 -9.34 -4.72 -35.16
CA LEU A 143 -10.17 -3.67 -35.77
C LEU A 143 -11.45 -4.24 -36.43
N GLU A 144 -11.50 -5.54 -36.77
CA GLU A 144 -12.72 -6.22 -37.21
C GLU A 144 -13.79 -6.31 -36.10
N ALA A 145 -13.37 -6.29 -34.83
CA ALA A 145 -14.26 -6.31 -33.67
C ALA A 145 -14.97 -4.96 -33.41
N MET A 146 -14.57 -3.91 -34.13
CA MET A 146 -15.06 -2.54 -33.97
C MET A 146 -15.80 -2.11 -35.23
N THR A 147 -17.02 -2.63 -35.39
CA THR A 147 -17.91 -2.22 -36.48
C THR A 147 -18.67 -0.94 -36.10
N VAL A 148 -19.05 -0.14 -37.10
CA VAL A 148 -19.87 1.07 -36.90
C VAL A 148 -21.11 0.73 -36.05
N GLY A 149 -21.12 1.17 -34.80
CA GLY A 149 -22.23 1.01 -33.85
C GLY A 149 -22.15 -0.18 -32.89
N ASN A 150 -21.08 -0.99 -32.87
CA ASN A 150 -20.93 -2.07 -31.89
C ASN A 150 -19.45 -2.36 -31.57
N ILE A 151 -19.07 -2.22 -30.29
CA ILE A 151 -17.79 -2.67 -29.74
C ILE A 151 -18.00 -4.02 -29.09
N ASN A 152 -17.22 -5.03 -29.51
CA ASN A 152 -17.15 -6.27 -28.76
C ASN A 152 -16.19 -6.10 -27.56
N ASN A 153 -16.75 -5.81 -26.39
CA ASN A 153 -16.00 -5.56 -25.15
C ASN A 153 -15.06 -6.71 -24.78
N GLU A 154 -15.43 -7.98 -24.99
CA GLU A 154 -14.56 -9.13 -24.70
C GLU A 154 -13.30 -9.10 -25.56
N LYS A 155 -13.45 -8.88 -26.88
CA LYS A 155 -12.30 -8.85 -27.80
C LYS A 155 -11.36 -7.67 -27.55
N VAL A 156 -11.92 -6.51 -27.19
CA VAL A 156 -11.10 -5.35 -26.82
C VAL A 156 -10.37 -5.62 -25.51
N ASN A 157 -11.03 -6.25 -24.53
CA ASN A 157 -10.37 -6.64 -23.30
C ASN A 157 -9.24 -7.65 -23.54
N ASP A 158 -9.48 -8.68 -24.35
CA ASP A 158 -8.47 -9.68 -24.72
C ASP A 158 -7.25 -9.04 -25.41
N ALA A 159 -7.49 -8.06 -26.28
CA ALA A 159 -6.42 -7.30 -26.95
C ALA A 159 -5.57 -6.52 -25.93
N ILE A 160 -6.21 -5.88 -24.96
CA ILE A 160 -5.54 -5.08 -23.93
C ILE A 160 -4.75 -5.97 -22.99
N VAL A 161 -5.35 -7.07 -22.52
CA VAL A 161 -4.68 -8.08 -21.69
C VAL A 161 -3.45 -8.63 -22.41
N SER A 162 -3.60 -9.00 -23.68
CA SER A 162 -2.50 -9.56 -24.47
C SER A 162 -1.39 -8.55 -24.71
N PHE A 163 -1.74 -7.28 -25.02
CA PHE A 163 -0.77 -6.21 -25.15
C PHE A 163 0.03 -6.02 -23.85
N PHE A 164 -0.63 -5.80 -22.72
CA PHE A 164 0.07 -5.56 -21.45
C PHE A 164 0.84 -6.78 -20.95
N LYS A 165 0.36 -8.00 -21.21
CA LYS A 165 1.11 -9.21 -20.90
C LYS A 165 2.42 -9.26 -21.69
N ASP A 166 2.36 -9.04 -23.00
CA ASP A 166 3.55 -9.04 -23.85
C ASP A 166 4.49 -7.87 -23.50
N CYS A 167 3.95 -6.71 -23.10
CA CYS A 167 4.74 -5.59 -22.60
C CYS A 167 5.42 -5.91 -21.26
N ALA A 168 4.74 -6.58 -20.33
CA ALA A 168 5.31 -7.00 -19.06
C ALA A 168 6.42 -8.04 -19.24
N GLU A 169 6.20 -9.03 -20.10
CA GLU A 169 7.21 -10.04 -20.45
C GLU A 169 8.42 -9.42 -21.15
N ALA A 170 8.21 -8.47 -22.07
CA ALA A 170 9.30 -7.79 -22.78
C ALA A 170 10.14 -6.86 -21.88
N ASN A 171 9.57 -6.36 -20.77
CA ASN A 171 10.21 -5.38 -19.88
C ASN A 171 10.55 -5.94 -18.48
N LEU A 172 10.63 -7.27 -18.33
CA LEU A 172 10.80 -8.09 -17.10
C LEU A 172 11.91 -7.69 -16.10
N LEU A 173 12.65 -6.61 -16.32
CA LEU A 173 13.75 -6.14 -15.45
C LEU A 173 13.72 -4.66 -15.05
N SER A 174 12.66 -3.87 -15.33
CA SER A 174 12.73 -2.42 -15.00
C SER A 174 11.45 -1.68 -14.63
N MET A 175 10.26 -2.27 -14.78
CA MET A 175 9.04 -1.52 -14.51
C MET A 175 8.63 -1.60 -13.03
N ASN A 176 8.71 -0.48 -12.31
CA ASN A 176 8.02 -0.34 -11.03
C ASN A 176 6.49 -0.24 -11.27
N GLY A 177 5.67 -0.59 -10.27
CA GLY A 177 4.20 -0.59 -10.40
C GLY A 177 3.61 0.78 -10.78
N GLU A 178 4.33 1.86 -10.50
CA GLU A 178 3.95 3.23 -10.84
C GLU A 178 4.11 3.55 -12.35
N THR A 179 5.19 3.07 -12.99
CA THR A 179 5.42 3.23 -14.44
C THR A 179 4.39 2.46 -15.26
N ILE A 180 4.02 1.26 -14.79
CA ILE A 180 2.96 0.46 -15.43
C ILE A 180 1.61 1.19 -15.33
N SER A 181 1.30 1.76 -14.16
CA SER A 181 0.06 2.51 -13.93
C SER A 181 -0.02 3.76 -14.82
N GLN A 182 1.09 4.46 -15.02
CA GLN A 182 1.15 5.63 -15.90
C GLN A 182 0.99 5.25 -17.38
N ALA A 183 1.66 4.18 -17.83
CA ALA A 183 1.53 3.69 -19.21
C ALA A 183 0.08 3.25 -19.51
N LEU A 184 -0.59 2.61 -18.55
CA LEU A 184 -1.99 2.21 -18.67
C LEU A 184 -2.94 3.41 -18.79
N LEU A 185 -2.71 4.45 -17.99
CA LEU A 185 -3.52 5.67 -18.03
C LEU A 185 -3.46 6.32 -19.42
N GLU A 186 -2.26 6.39 -20.01
CA GLU A 186 -2.08 6.94 -21.35
C GLU A 186 -2.74 6.04 -22.41
N VAL A 187 -2.53 4.71 -22.38
CA VAL A 187 -3.20 3.79 -23.31
C VAL A 187 -4.73 3.89 -23.24
N THR A 188 -5.29 3.98 -22.02
CA THR A 188 -6.74 4.09 -21.81
C THR A 188 -7.28 5.41 -22.37
N LYS A 189 -6.60 6.52 -22.07
CA LYS A 189 -6.96 7.84 -22.58
C LYS A 189 -6.88 7.91 -24.10
N GLU A 190 -5.85 7.33 -24.70
CA GLU A 190 -5.68 7.29 -26.16
C GLU A 190 -6.76 6.46 -26.84
N PHE A 191 -7.15 5.34 -26.22
CA PHE A 191 -8.26 4.54 -26.70
C PHE A 191 -9.58 5.31 -26.62
N GLU A 192 -9.84 6.02 -25.51
CA GLU A 192 -11.02 6.90 -25.37
C GLU A 192 -11.04 7.99 -26.45
N GLU A 193 -9.95 8.74 -26.61
CA GLU A 193 -9.84 9.80 -27.62
C GLU A 193 -10.06 9.25 -29.04
N TRP A 194 -9.51 8.06 -29.33
CA TRP A 194 -9.73 7.40 -30.61
C TRP A 194 -11.19 6.95 -30.76
N VAL A 195 -11.81 6.36 -29.74
CA VAL A 195 -13.22 5.94 -29.81
C VAL A 195 -14.13 7.15 -30.04
N ASP A 196 -13.94 8.25 -29.29
CA ASP A 196 -14.70 9.49 -29.45
C ASP A 196 -14.55 10.10 -30.84
N ALA A 197 -13.33 10.05 -31.41
CA ALA A 197 -13.04 10.63 -32.71
C ALA A 197 -13.59 9.81 -33.90
N ASN A 198 -13.64 8.48 -33.79
CA ASN A 198 -14.04 7.60 -34.89
C ASN A 198 -15.48 7.08 -34.74
N PHE A 199 -16.09 7.17 -33.56
CA PHE A 199 -17.40 6.60 -33.28
C PHE A 199 -18.32 7.53 -32.48
N SER A 200 -18.97 8.46 -33.18
CA SER A 200 -19.92 9.40 -32.57
C SER A 200 -21.22 8.77 -32.02
N ASN A 201 -21.49 7.50 -32.34
CA ASN A 201 -22.78 6.83 -32.07
C ASN A 201 -22.65 5.62 -31.12
N ILE A 202 -21.49 5.42 -30.50
CA ILE A 202 -21.31 4.32 -29.54
C ILE A 202 -21.89 4.75 -28.18
N ASN A 203 -22.59 3.83 -27.52
CA ASN A 203 -23.19 4.07 -26.22
C ASN A 203 -22.07 4.33 -25.18
N GLU A 204 -22.18 5.43 -24.43
CA GLU A 204 -21.26 5.77 -23.33
C GLU A 204 -21.12 4.60 -22.34
N GLU A 205 -22.16 3.80 -22.15
CA GLU A 205 -22.17 2.61 -21.28
C GLU A 205 -21.24 1.49 -21.80
N SER A 206 -21.11 1.34 -23.12
CA SER A 206 -20.20 0.36 -23.73
C SER A 206 -18.74 0.79 -23.60
N ILE A 207 -18.47 2.09 -23.70
CA ILE A 207 -17.15 2.68 -23.47
C ILE A 207 -16.77 2.52 -21.99
N ALA A 208 -17.68 2.89 -21.07
CA ALA A 208 -17.49 2.74 -19.64
C ALA A 208 -17.25 1.28 -19.21
N GLY A 209 -18.01 0.33 -19.76
CA GLY A 209 -17.82 -1.10 -19.49
C GLY A 209 -16.48 -1.64 -20.01
N THR A 210 -15.99 -1.11 -21.14
CA THR A 210 -14.65 -1.44 -21.66
C THR A 210 -13.57 -0.91 -20.72
N ILE A 211 -13.68 0.34 -20.27
CA ILE A 211 -12.74 0.96 -19.31
C ILE A 211 -12.75 0.23 -17.96
N GLU A 212 -13.91 -0.20 -17.46
CA GLU A 212 -14.01 -0.99 -16.24
C GLU A 212 -13.33 -2.35 -16.38
N SER A 213 -13.50 -3.01 -17.52
CA SER A 213 -12.86 -4.30 -17.81
C SER A 213 -11.34 -4.17 -17.88
N ILE A 214 -10.84 -3.10 -18.51
CA ILE A 214 -9.41 -2.74 -18.55
C ILE A 214 -8.87 -2.58 -17.13
N GLY A 215 -9.60 -1.84 -16.28
CA GLY A 215 -9.25 -1.66 -14.87
C GLY A 215 -9.19 -2.97 -14.10
N LYS A 216 -10.16 -3.89 -14.30
CA LYS A 216 -10.22 -5.19 -13.62
C LYS A 216 -9.12 -6.15 -14.07
N SER A 217 -8.90 -6.28 -15.37
CA SER A 217 -7.82 -7.12 -15.90
C SER A 217 -6.45 -6.60 -15.46
N PHE A 218 -6.32 -5.28 -15.23
CA PHE A 218 -5.13 -4.70 -14.62
C PHE A 218 -5.03 -4.97 -13.12
N GLU A 219 -6.12 -4.87 -12.34
CA GLU A 219 -6.11 -5.28 -10.93
C GLU A 219 -5.62 -6.72 -10.78
N GLU A 220 -5.98 -7.61 -11.71
CA GLU A 220 -5.51 -8.99 -11.75
C GLU A 220 -4.00 -9.13 -12.11
N LEU A 221 -3.49 -8.36 -13.07
CA LEU A 221 -2.06 -8.34 -13.47
C LEU A 221 -1.16 -7.61 -12.46
N ALA A 222 -1.67 -6.54 -11.85
CA ALA A 222 -1.01 -5.82 -10.77
C ALA A 222 -1.04 -6.66 -9.50
N ALA A 223 -2.14 -7.33 -9.18
CA ALA A 223 -2.19 -8.27 -8.06
C ALA A 223 -1.24 -9.46 -8.29
N SER A 224 -1.09 -9.99 -9.51
CA SER A 224 -0.14 -11.07 -9.75
C SER A 224 1.33 -10.63 -9.57
N SER A 225 1.66 -9.36 -9.81
CA SER A 225 3.03 -8.82 -9.65
C SER A 225 3.32 -8.15 -8.28
N SER A 226 2.31 -7.64 -7.58
CA SER A 226 2.46 -6.96 -6.28
C SER A 226 2.03 -7.82 -5.07
N SER A 227 1.20 -8.84 -5.28
CA SER A 227 0.77 -9.76 -4.20
C SER A 227 1.71 -10.95 -3.98
N GLU A 228 2.71 -11.15 -4.83
CA GLU A 228 3.77 -12.13 -4.59
C GLU A 228 4.72 -11.65 -3.49
N THR A 229 5.17 -10.39 -3.51
CA THR A 229 6.17 -9.86 -2.56
C THR A 229 5.63 -9.68 -1.14
N GLU A 230 4.36 -9.31 -0.98
CA GLU A 230 3.69 -9.15 0.31
C GLU A 230 3.39 -10.49 0.99
N ARG A 231 3.08 -11.52 0.18
CA ARG A 231 3.00 -12.90 0.65
C ARG A 231 4.38 -13.49 0.92
N ASP A 232 5.41 -13.16 0.16
CA ASP A 232 6.70 -13.86 0.25
C ASP A 232 7.42 -13.65 1.59
N ILE A 233 7.62 -12.40 2.05
CA ILE A 233 8.37 -12.15 3.30
C ILE A 233 7.59 -12.67 4.53
N LEU A 234 6.30 -12.34 4.63
CA LEU A 234 5.51 -12.76 5.79
C LEU A 234 5.29 -14.28 5.80
N SER A 235 5.10 -14.91 4.64
CA SER A 235 5.00 -16.37 4.57
C SER A 235 6.33 -17.04 4.88
N ALA A 236 7.46 -16.52 4.38
CA ALA A 236 8.79 -17.03 4.73
C ALA A 236 9.07 -16.93 6.24
N LEU A 237 8.62 -15.85 6.90
CA LEU A 237 8.67 -15.74 8.36
C LEU A 237 7.77 -16.79 9.03
N ILE A 238 6.51 -16.91 8.63
CA ILE A 238 5.59 -17.91 9.22
C ILE A 238 6.15 -19.33 9.07
N GLU A 239 6.65 -19.67 7.87
CA GLU A 239 7.27 -20.96 7.59
C GLU A 239 8.52 -21.19 8.42
N PHE A 240 9.41 -20.19 8.52
CA PHE A 240 10.60 -20.30 9.35
C PHE A 240 10.24 -20.55 10.82
N PHE A 241 9.42 -19.69 11.43
CA PHE A 241 9.06 -19.80 12.84
C PHE A 241 8.30 -21.10 13.14
N ALA A 242 7.44 -21.57 12.22
CA ALA A 242 6.79 -22.87 12.35
C ALA A 242 7.78 -24.04 12.22
N SER A 243 8.73 -23.97 11.28
CA SER A 243 9.73 -25.02 11.04
C SER A 243 10.77 -25.16 12.16
N ASP A 244 11.12 -24.04 12.80
CA ASP A 244 12.09 -23.97 13.91
C ASP A 244 11.39 -24.18 15.29
N ASP A 245 10.11 -24.57 15.29
CA ASP A 245 9.25 -24.83 16.46
C ASP A 245 9.21 -23.65 17.45
N TRP A 246 9.18 -22.44 16.91
CA TRP A 246 9.10 -21.22 17.71
C TRP A 246 7.64 -20.81 17.89
N PRO A 247 7.15 -20.64 19.14
CA PRO A 247 5.79 -20.18 19.36
C PRO A 247 5.64 -18.70 19.00
N PHE A 248 4.71 -18.39 18.10
CA PHE A 248 4.41 -17.03 17.68
C PHE A 248 2.91 -16.77 17.55
N VAL A 249 2.56 -15.48 17.60
CA VAL A 249 1.21 -14.97 17.35
C VAL A 249 1.30 -13.92 16.25
N LYS A 250 0.51 -14.07 15.19
CA LYS A 250 0.36 -13.04 14.16
C LYS A 250 -0.51 -11.90 14.71
N ILE A 251 -0.08 -10.65 14.50
CA ILE A 251 -0.86 -9.47 14.89
C ILE A 251 -1.87 -9.17 13.79
N ASP A 252 -3.15 -9.06 14.15
CA ASP A 252 -4.22 -8.79 13.18
C ASP A 252 -4.05 -7.41 12.54
N GLY A 253 -4.20 -7.36 11.22
CA GLY A 253 -4.07 -6.13 10.44
C GLY A 253 -2.62 -5.64 10.23
N GLU A 254 -1.62 -6.32 10.78
CA GLU A 254 -0.20 -5.96 10.61
C GLU A 254 0.64 -7.14 10.10
N PRO A 255 1.65 -6.90 9.23
CA PRO A 255 2.59 -7.92 8.78
C PRO A 255 3.67 -8.18 9.86
N VAL A 256 3.23 -8.52 11.08
CA VAL A 256 4.07 -8.67 12.27
C VAL A 256 3.75 -9.98 12.99
N LEU A 257 4.79 -10.72 13.34
CA LEU A 257 4.72 -11.87 14.25
C LEU A 257 5.30 -11.46 15.60
N ARG A 258 4.58 -11.75 16.68
CA ARG A 258 5.04 -11.60 18.07
C ARG A 258 5.45 -12.95 18.62
N ALA A 259 6.65 -13.07 19.15
CA ALA A 259 7.15 -14.28 19.79
C ALA A 259 7.66 -13.97 21.20
N LEU A 260 7.73 -14.98 22.06
CA LEU A 260 8.35 -14.87 23.38
C LEU A 260 9.63 -15.71 23.38
N PHE A 261 10.73 -15.12 23.81
CA PHE A 261 12.01 -15.81 23.91
C PHE A 261 12.44 -15.94 25.37
N ALA A 262 13.07 -17.08 25.70
CA ALA A 262 13.64 -17.35 27.01
C ALA A 262 15.13 -17.67 26.84
N GLY A 263 15.99 -16.71 27.18
CA GLY A 263 17.43 -16.88 27.22
C GLY A 263 17.92 -17.36 28.59
N LYS A 264 19.24 -17.40 28.76
CA LYS A 264 19.88 -17.76 30.03
C LYS A 264 19.65 -16.69 31.11
N ASN A 265 19.59 -15.43 30.72
CA ASN A 265 19.60 -14.28 31.62
C ASN A 265 18.23 -13.60 31.74
N GLY A 266 17.23 -14.00 30.96
CA GLY A 266 15.88 -13.42 31.04
C GLY A 266 14.88 -13.99 30.05
N LYS A 267 13.66 -13.45 30.11
CA LYS A 267 12.61 -13.71 29.13
C LYS A 267 12.11 -12.39 28.57
N TRP A 268 11.85 -12.33 27.28
CA TRP A 268 11.40 -11.09 26.65
C TRP A 268 10.55 -11.33 25.40
N THR A 269 9.87 -10.26 24.98
CA THR A 269 9.04 -10.23 23.79
C THR A 269 9.89 -9.87 22.58
N CYS A 270 9.66 -10.59 21.48
CA CYS A 270 10.27 -10.34 20.18
C CYS A 270 9.20 -9.99 19.14
N TYR A 271 9.59 -9.19 18.14
CA TYR A 271 8.74 -8.83 17.00
C TYR A 271 9.48 -9.07 15.68
N ALA A 272 8.92 -9.91 14.83
CA ALA A 272 9.33 -10.09 13.44
C ALA A 272 8.40 -9.26 12.55
N LYS A 273 8.92 -8.20 11.94
CA LYS A 273 8.15 -7.27 11.10
C LYS A 273 8.60 -7.36 9.65
N ALA A 274 7.67 -7.73 8.78
CA ALA A 274 7.84 -7.60 7.34
C ALA A 274 7.45 -6.16 6.94
N ARG A 275 8.37 -5.46 6.27
CA ARG A 275 8.16 -4.11 5.73
C ARG A 275 8.09 -4.21 4.21
N THR A 276 6.96 -4.69 3.71
CA THR A 276 6.79 -5.05 2.30
C THR A 276 7.05 -3.87 1.35
N GLU A 277 6.51 -2.68 1.64
CA GLU A 277 6.71 -1.48 0.82
C GLU A 277 8.21 -1.12 0.61
N LYS A 278 9.07 -1.54 1.55
CA LYS A 278 10.51 -1.27 1.53
C LYS A 278 11.34 -2.53 1.34
N THR A 279 10.70 -3.67 1.01
CA THR A 279 11.35 -4.97 0.82
C THR A 279 12.33 -5.33 1.94
N GLN A 280 11.93 -5.08 3.19
CA GLN A 280 12.80 -5.23 4.36
C GLN A 280 12.21 -6.20 5.39
N PHE A 281 13.08 -7.02 5.98
CA PHE A 281 12.76 -7.76 7.20
C PHE A 281 13.46 -7.10 8.39
N VAL A 282 12.72 -6.88 9.48
CA VAL A 282 13.25 -6.35 10.73
C VAL A 282 12.83 -7.24 11.89
N PHE A 283 13.76 -7.59 12.76
CA PHE A 283 13.50 -8.35 13.98
C PHE A 283 13.96 -7.55 15.20
N TYR A 284 13.11 -7.51 16.22
CA TYR A 284 13.34 -6.78 17.47
C TYR A 284 13.28 -7.72 18.66
N SER A 285 14.23 -7.59 19.59
CA SER A 285 14.11 -8.03 20.98
C SER A 285 13.88 -6.82 21.87
N ILE A 286 12.81 -6.83 22.67
CA ILE A 286 12.50 -5.75 23.62
C ILE A 286 13.11 -6.10 24.98
N CYS A 287 13.94 -5.24 25.56
CA CYS A 287 14.48 -5.48 26.89
C CYS A 287 13.33 -5.59 27.92
N PRO A 288 13.34 -6.57 28.84
CA PRO A 288 12.24 -6.79 29.77
C PRO A 288 12.09 -5.70 30.85
N VAL A 289 13.04 -4.78 30.94
CA VAL A 289 13.04 -3.66 31.88
C VAL A 289 13.12 -2.33 31.12
N SER A 290 12.40 -1.34 31.63
CA SER A 290 12.52 0.05 31.16
C SER A 290 13.50 0.81 32.03
N VAL A 291 14.31 1.67 31.40
CA VAL A 291 15.37 2.44 32.05
C VAL A 291 14.77 3.65 32.79
N PRO A 292 14.98 3.76 34.11
CA PRO A 292 14.61 4.94 34.88
C PRO A 292 15.30 6.19 34.35
N GLU A 293 14.61 7.33 34.38
CA GLU A 293 15.12 8.60 33.82
C GLU A 293 16.54 8.97 34.29
N SER A 294 16.82 8.78 35.58
CA SER A 294 18.13 9.07 36.19
C SER A 294 19.28 8.20 35.67
N LYS A 295 18.97 7.06 35.04
CA LYS A 295 19.95 6.08 34.53
C LYS A 295 20.07 6.10 33.01
N ARG A 296 19.23 6.85 32.29
CA ARG A 296 19.21 6.87 30.81
C ARG A 296 20.53 7.32 30.21
N LEU A 297 21.24 8.27 30.83
CA LEU A 297 22.56 8.70 30.35
C LEU A 297 23.62 7.59 30.48
N ALA A 298 23.62 6.86 31.61
CA ALA A 298 24.55 5.76 31.82
C ALA A 298 24.27 4.60 30.84
N ILE A 299 22.99 4.29 30.59
CA ILE A 299 22.61 3.28 29.61
C ILE A 299 22.90 3.73 28.17
N ALA A 300 22.75 5.02 27.86
CA ALA A 300 23.15 5.53 26.54
C ALA A 300 24.65 5.35 26.29
N GLU A 301 25.49 5.58 27.31
CA GLU A 301 26.92 5.26 27.23
C GLU A 301 27.14 3.75 27.05
N PHE A 302 26.47 2.91 27.84
CA PHE A 302 26.56 1.45 27.75
C PHE A 302 26.24 0.95 26.34
N ILE A 303 25.09 1.38 25.79
CA ILE A 303 24.63 1.01 24.44
C ILE A 303 25.60 1.50 23.37
N THR A 304 26.14 2.72 23.51
CA THR A 304 27.11 3.26 22.54
C THR A 304 28.39 2.43 22.53
N ARG A 305 28.84 1.97 23.70
CA ARG A 305 30.00 1.07 23.82
C ARG A 305 29.70 -0.32 23.26
N ALA A 306 28.56 -0.92 23.61
CA ALA A 306 28.15 -2.23 23.12
C ALA A 306 27.99 -2.26 21.58
N ASN A 307 27.50 -1.17 20.99
CA ASN A 307 27.36 -1.05 19.54
C ASN A 307 28.71 -0.90 18.82
N TYR A 308 29.77 -0.49 19.51
CA TYR A 308 31.07 -0.29 18.89
C TYR A 308 31.71 -1.63 18.50
N GLY A 309 31.80 -1.89 17.19
CA GLY A 309 32.33 -3.15 16.66
C GLY A 309 31.29 -4.24 16.42
N THR A 310 30.01 -3.99 16.73
CA THR A 310 28.92 -4.91 16.39
C THR A 310 28.73 -4.96 14.87
N ILE A 311 28.74 -6.17 14.30
CA ILE A 311 28.60 -6.39 12.84
C ILE A 311 27.14 -6.59 12.43
N ILE A 312 26.35 -7.31 13.24
CA ILE A 312 24.97 -7.67 12.94
C ILE A 312 24.04 -7.10 14.02
N GLY A 313 23.31 -6.06 13.65
CA GLY A 313 22.31 -5.41 14.49
C GLY A 313 22.86 -4.27 15.33
N ASN A 314 22.01 -3.71 16.19
CA ASN A 314 22.36 -2.65 17.12
C ASN A 314 21.36 -2.57 18.29
N PHE A 315 21.83 -2.10 19.45
CA PHE A 315 20.98 -1.62 20.53
C PHE A 315 20.42 -0.22 20.22
N GLU A 316 19.17 0.01 20.63
CA GLU A 316 18.45 1.27 20.56
C GLU A 316 17.90 1.62 21.95
N LEU A 317 17.92 2.90 22.31
CA LEU A 317 17.30 3.44 23.52
C LEU A 317 16.31 4.53 23.12
N ASP A 318 15.06 4.35 23.53
CA ASP A 318 14.10 5.45 23.54
C ASP A 318 14.32 6.29 24.81
N PHE A 319 14.85 7.50 24.64
CA PHE A 319 15.12 8.42 25.75
C PHE A 319 13.86 8.92 26.46
N ALA A 320 12.69 8.89 25.82
CA ALA A 320 11.44 9.34 26.43
C ALA A 320 10.86 8.26 27.35
N THR A 321 10.79 7.03 26.85
CA THR A 321 10.15 5.91 27.57
C THR A 321 11.12 5.12 28.44
N GLY A 322 12.42 5.12 28.10
CA GLY A 322 13.43 4.25 28.71
C GLY A 322 13.49 2.86 28.09
N GLU A 323 12.75 2.60 27.01
CA GLU A 323 12.72 1.28 26.39
C GLU A 323 14.03 1.00 25.63
N ILE A 324 14.61 -0.19 25.86
CA ILE A 324 15.78 -0.68 25.13
C ILE A 324 15.32 -1.77 24.14
N ARG A 325 15.84 -1.72 22.92
CA ARG A 325 15.63 -2.77 21.92
C ARG A 325 16.96 -3.22 21.32
N TYR A 326 17.06 -4.49 20.94
CA TYR A 326 18.07 -4.94 19.99
C TYR A 326 17.42 -5.19 18.63
N LYS A 327 17.93 -4.57 17.58
CA LYS A 327 17.38 -4.62 16.22
C LYS A 327 18.33 -5.32 15.28
N THR A 328 17.81 -6.23 14.47
CA THR A 328 18.49 -6.78 13.28
C THR A 328 17.60 -6.59 12.06
N SER A 329 18.18 -6.30 10.90
CA SER A 329 17.41 -6.07 9.67
C SER A 329 18.18 -6.45 8.43
N ILE A 330 17.46 -6.77 7.36
CA ILE A 330 18.00 -7.04 6.03
C ILE A 330 17.11 -6.43 4.97
N ASP A 331 17.74 -5.91 3.91
CA ASP A 331 17.08 -5.49 2.68
C ASP A 331 17.13 -6.64 1.68
N ILE A 332 15.97 -6.95 1.09
CA ILE A 332 15.75 -8.15 0.28
C ILE A 332 15.54 -7.77 -1.21
N SER A 333 15.73 -6.49 -1.57
CA SER A 333 15.53 -5.95 -2.93
C SER A 333 16.11 -6.87 -4.02
N GLY A 334 15.23 -7.43 -4.86
CA GLY A 334 15.61 -8.26 -6.02
C GLY A 334 15.94 -9.73 -5.71
N SER A 335 15.65 -10.23 -4.51
CA SER A 335 15.87 -11.63 -4.11
C SER A 335 14.75 -12.16 -3.21
N THR A 336 14.72 -13.47 -2.94
CA THR A 336 13.79 -14.08 -1.97
C THR A 336 14.46 -14.20 -0.60
N LEU A 337 13.68 -14.08 0.48
CA LEU A 337 14.19 -14.19 1.85
C LEU A 337 14.42 -15.65 2.22
N ALA A 338 15.66 -16.10 2.25
CA ALA A 338 15.99 -17.48 2.59
C ALA A 338 15.85 -17.73 4.11
N SER A 339 15.33 -18.91 4.48
CA SER A 339 15.20 -19.36 5.88
C SER A 339 16.52 -19.28 6.66
N THR A 340 17.66 -19.52 6.01
CA THR A 340 19.00 -19.37 6.61
C THR A 340 19.34 -17.94 6.99
N GLN A 341 18.93 -16.95 6.19
CA GLN A 341 19.12 -15.52 6.49
C GLN A 341 18.23 -15.09 7.66
N ILE A 342 16.97 -15.55 7.69
CA ILE A 342 16.06 -15.32 8.81
C ILE A 342 16.68 -15.87 10.10
N LYS A 343 17.14 -17.13 10.05
CA LYS A 343 17.79 -17.79 11.19
C LYS A 343 18.99 -17.00 11.70
N GLN A 344 19.89 -16.57 10.82
CA GLN A 344 21.08 -15.82 11.22
C GLN A 344 20.73 -14.51 11.94
N LEU A 345 19.77 -13.74 11.43
CA LEU A 345 19.37 -12.48 12.03
C LEU A 345 18.65 -12.69 13.37
N VAL A 346 17.69 -13.62 13.39
CA VAL A 346 16.88 -13.92 14.58
C VAL A 346 17.74 -14.42 15.74
N TYR A 347 18.62 -15.40 15.49
CA TYR A 347 19.47 -15.95 16.54
C TYR A 347 20.54 -14.96 16.99
N ALA A 348 21.16 -14.21 16.07
CA ALA A 348 22.08 -13.14 16.47
C ALA A 348 21.39 -12.11 17.38
N ASN A 349 20.15 -11.75 17.07
CA ASN A 349 19.39 -10.77 17.83
C ASN A 349 19.12 -11.22 19.28
N VAL A 350 18.56 -12.42 19.46
CA VAL A 350 18.21 -12.91 20.80
C VAL A 350 19.45 -13.24 21.64
N MET A 351 20.52 -13.73 21.01
CA MET A 351 21.78 -14.01 21.71
C MET A 351 22.43 -12.72 22.23
N MET A 352 22.46 -11.66 21.41
CA MET A 352 23.01 -10.37 21.83
C MET A 352 22.20 -9.73 22.97
N MET A 353 20.87 -9.82 22.94
CA MET A 353 20.04 -9.39 24.07
C MET A 353 20.35 -10.19 25.33
N ASP A 354 20.43 -11.52 25.24
CA ASP A 354 20.72 -12.39 26.40
C ASP A 354 22.07 -12.08 27.04
N GLU A 355 23.10 -11.91 26.21
CA GLU A 355 24.49 -11.71 26.65
C GLU A 355 24.68 -10.37 27.36
N TYR A 356 24.04 -9.30 26.87
CA TYR A 356 24.19 -7.95 27.42
C TYR A 356 23.17 -7.61 28.50
N LEU A 357 22.08 -8.38 28.65
CA LEU A 357 21.03 -8.14 29.64
C LEU A 357 21.57 -8.02 31.08
N PRO A 358 22.47 -8.88 31.58
CA PRO A 358 23.05 -8.73 32.91
C PRO A 358 23.77 -7.38 33.10
N GLY A 359 24.55 -6.93 32.10
CA GLY A 359 25.26 -5.66 32.18
C GLY A 359 24.31 -4.46 32.17
N ILE A 360 23.25 -4.52 31.38
CA ILE A 360 22.17 -3.51 31.40
C ILE A 360 21.57 -3.40 32.79
N LEU A 361 21.23 -4.54 33.42
CA LEU A 361 20.65 -4.58 34.76
C LEU A 361 21.62 -4.00 35.81
N SER A 362 22.89 -4.40 35.79
CA SER A 362 23.89 -3.90 36.75
C SER A 362 24.11 -2.38 36.67
N VAL A 363 24.05 -1.79 35.47
CA VAL A 363 24.15 -0.33 35.30
C VAL A 363 22.88 0.38 35.80
N ILE A 364 21.70 -0.19 35.54
CA ILE A 364 20.43 0.33 36.07
C ILE A 364 20.44 0.33 37.60
N ASP A 365 20.80 -0.80 38.22
CA ASP A 365 20.85 -0.96 39.66
C ASP A 365 21.91 -0.05 40.31
N GLY A 366 22.98 0.28 39.55
CA GLY A 366 24.05 1.18 39.99
C GLY A 366 25.19 0.50 40.71
N ASP A 367 25.31 -0.81 40.54
CA ASP A 367 26.31 -1.64 41.20
C ASP A 367 27.69 -1.56 40.52
N VAL A 368 27.73 -1.12 39.26
CA VAL A 368 28.93 -1.17 38.42
C VAL A 368 29.03 0.04 37.50
N GLU A 369 30.25 0.55 37.31
CA GLU A 369 30.57 1.57 36.30
C GLU A 369 30.38 0.99 34.88
N VAL A 370 29.86 1.80 33.95
CA VAL A 370 29.50 1.36 32.58
C VAL A 370 30.63 0.62 31.87
N LYS A 371 31.86 1.12 31.98
CA LYS A 371 33.06 0.52 31.35
C LYS A 371 33.33 -0.90 31.87
N ASP A 372 33.10 -1.15 33.16
CA ASP A 372 33.44 -2.40 33.82
C ASP A 372 32.35 -3.44 33.52
N ALA A 373 31.09 -2.99 33.40
CA ALA A 373 29.98 -3.81 32.92
C ALA A 373 30.26 -4.33 31.50
N ILE A 374 30.67 -3.48 30.55
CA ILE A 374 31.04 -3.90 29.18
C ILE A 374 32.24 -4.86 29.20
N ALA A 375 33.31 -4.53 29.93
CA ALA A 375 34.50 -5.36 29.99
C ALA A 375 34.23 -6.76 30.53
N SER A 376 33.32 -6.90 31.50
CA SER A 376 32.94 -8.21 32.05
C SER A 376 32.15 -9.09 31.08
N ILE A 377 31.46 -8.50 30.10
CA ILE A 377 30.76 -9.21 29.02
C ILE A 377 31.76 -9.63 27.94
N GLU A 378 32.59 -8.70 27.46
CA GLU A 378 33.45 -8.91 26.29
C GLU A 378 34.78 -9.63 26.60
N SER A 379 35.14 -9.81 27.87
CA SER A 379 36.37 -10.52 28.25
C SER A 379 36.18 -12.04 28.16
N PRO A 380 37.08 -12.79 27.48
CA PRO A 380 37.00 -14.24 27.45
C PRO A 380 37.18 -14.83 28.86
N PRO A 381 36.49 -15.93 29.21
CA PRO A 381 36.63 -16.56 30.52
C PRO A 381 38.08 -16.98 30.73
N THR A 382 38.73 -16.36 31.71
CA THR A 382 40.12 -16.67 32.06
C THR A 382 40.15 -18.08 32.62
N THR A 383 40.80 -19.00 31.89
CA THR A 383 41.11 -20.33 32.38
C THR A 383 42.01 -20.18 33.61
N GLN A 384 41.49 -20.52 34.79
CA GLN A 384 42.30 -20.65 36.00
C GLN A 384 43.38 -21.70 35.74
N SER A 385 44.63 -21.23 35.72
CA SER A 385 45.82 -22.07 35.78
C SER A 385 46.00 -22.56 37.22
N ASP A 386 45.37 -23.66 37.57
CA ASP A 386 45.83 -24.46 38.71
C ASP A 386 46.81 -25.53 38.21
N GLY A 387 47.95 -25.58 38.90
CA GLY A 387 49.21 -26.11 38.41
C GLY A 387 49.24 -27.58 38.03
N ALA A 388 50.13 -27.89 37.09
CA ALA A 388 50.62 -29.24 36.82
C ALA A 388 51.23 -29.88 38.09
N PRO A 389 51.25 -31.23 38.19
CA PRO A 389 52.37 -31.92 37.54
C PRO A 389 52.04 -33.23 36.80
N ALA A 390 52.91 -33.48 35.81
CA ALA A 390 53.47 -34.77 35.34
C ALA A 390 52.58 -35.89 34.74
N ARG A 391 52.65 -35.95 33.40
CA ARG A 391 52.76 -37.11 32.46
C ARG A 391 52.53 -38.54 33.00
N ASN A 392 51.62 -39.29 32.34
CA ASN A 392 51.96 -40.53 31.62
C ASN A 392 50.85 -40.95 30.62
N GLU A 393 51.24 -41.83 29.69
CA GLU A 393 50.74 -42.02 28.32
C GLU A 393 49.52 -42.97 28.14
N SER A 394 48.79 -42.76 27.03
CA SER A 394 48.27 -43.76 26.06
C SER A 394 46.96 -44.57 26.32
N PRO A 395 46.29 -45.06 25.24
CA PRO A 395 44.83 -44.93 25.04
C PRO A 395 44.05 -46.26 24.91
N LEU A 396 42.70 -46.23 25.03
CA LEU A 396 41.68 -46.98 24.25
C LEU A 396 40.36 -47.23 25.01
N GLU A 397 39.27 -47.31 24.20
CA GLU A 397 38.03 -48.09 24.37
C GLU A 397 36.75 -47.51 25.01
N ASN A 398 35.65 -47.99 24.45
CA ASN A 398 34.27 -47.47 24.37
C ASN A 398 33.34 -48.09 25.48
N PRO A 399 32.02 -47.75 25.55
CA PRO A 399 31.18 -47.70 26.77
C PRO A 399 30.46 -49.03 27.14
N PRO A 400 29.71 -49.16 28.27
CA PRO A 400 28.25 -48.85 28.31
C PRO A 400 27.62 -48.44 29.69
N SER A 401 26.34 -48.00 29.68
CA SER A 401 25.38 -47.86 30.84
C SER A 401 25.07 -49.22 31.53
N PRO A 402 24.17 -49.42 32.56
CA PRO A 402 23.12 -48.57 33.20
C PRO A 402 22.85 -48.78 34.74
N ASP A 403 21.82 -48.08 35.25
CA ASP A 403 20.80 -48.48 36.26
C ASP A 403 20.87 -48.15 37.79
N ALA A 404 19.74 -47.55 38.22
CA ALA A 404 18.89 -47.86 39.40
C ALA A 404 19.11 -47.30 40.84
N ARG A 405 18.05 -46.60 41.31
CA ARG A 405 17.42 -46.56 42.67
C ARG A 405 18.18 -45.86 43.82
N SER A 406 17.59 -45.25 44.86
CA SER A 406 16.26 -44.72 45.23
C SER A 406 16.37 -44.16 46.67
N GLN A 407 15.95 -42.90 46.90
CA GLN A 407 15.24 -42.33 48.08
C GLN A 407 15.90 -42.35 49.51
N PRO A 408 15.36 -41.70 50.59
CA PRO A 408 14.28 -40.68 50.74
C PRO A 408 14.52 -39.49 51.75
N VAL A 409 13.67 -38.44 51.62
CA VAL A 409 12.84 -37.68 52.63
C VAL A 409 13.46 -37.02 53.88
N GLU A 410 13.22 -35.70 54.06
CA GLU A 410 12.44 -35.16 55.22
C GLU A 410 11.95 -33.71 55.04
N ILE A 411 10.65 -33.51 55.28
CA ILE A 411 9.91 -32.24 55.32
C ILE A 411 9.59 -31.95 56.79
N LYS A 412 9.73 -30.70 57.24
CA LYS A 412 9.05 -30.19 58.44
C LYS A 412 8.06 -29.08 58.08
N ASN A 413 6.79 -29.34 58.39
CA ASN A 413 5.63 -28.46 58.27
C ASN A 413 5.49 -27.54 59.49
N THR A 414 5.00 -26.30 59.31
CA THR A 414 3.97 -25.65 60.15
C THR A 414 3.43 -24.35 59.46
N PRO A 415 2.27 -23.79 59.86
CA PRO A 415 0.93 -23.91 59.26
C PRO A 415 0.47 -22.63 58.49
N PRO A 416 -0.73 -22.59 57.87
CA PRO A 416 -1.08 -21.54 56.90
C PRO A 416 -1.62 -20.29 57.59
N SER A 417 -1.03 -19.13 57.30
CA SER A 417 -1.66 -17.84 57.54
C SER A 417 -2.45 -17.43 56.30
N THR A 418 -3.75 -17.21 56.52
CA THR A 418 -4.73 -16.66 55.60
C THR A 418 -4.20 -15.37 54.97
N VAL A 419 -3.86 -15.40 53.67
CA VAL A 419 -3.61 -14.18 52.89
C VAL A 419 -4.91 -13.83 52.17
N ILE A 420 -5.50 -12.73 52.63
CA ILE A 420 -6.59 -12.03 51.99
C ILE A 420 -6.09 -11.56 50.61
N LEU A 421 -6.80 -11.92 49.54
CA LEU A 421 -6.60 -11.36 48.21
C LEU A 421 -6.74 -9.83 48.30
N PRO A 422 -5.78 -9.02 47.81
CA PRO A 422 -6.03 -7.60 47.67
C PRO A 422 -7.11 -7.39 46.59
N ASP A 423 -8.14 -6.62 46.92
CA ASP A 423 -9.09 -6.08 45.95
C ASP A 423 -8.34 -5.41 44.80
N GLU A 424 -8.81 -5.61 43.56
CA GLU A 424 -8.34 -4.88 42.39
C GLU A 424 -8.41 -3.35 42.66
N PRO A 425 -7.40 -2.58 42.22
CA PRO A 425 -7.41 -1.14 42.43
C PRO A 425 -8.54 -0.50 41.63
N LYS A 426 -9.50 0.12 42.32
CA LYS A 426 -10.57 0.92 41.69
C LYS A 426 -9.97 2.06 40.86
N PRO A 427 -10.42 2.31 39.62
CA PRO A 427 -9.94 3.44 38.83
C PRO A 427 -10.28 4.76 39.55
N ASN A 428 -9.27 5.62 39.70
CA ASN A 428 -9.39 6.87 40.43
C ASN A 428 -10.18 7.90 39.59
N LEU A 429 -11.43 8.17 39.97
CA LEU A 429 -12.38 9.04 39.23
C LEU A 429 -12.09 10.55 39.34
N ASN A 430 -10.99 10.95 39.99
CA ASN A 430 -10.62 12.36 40.17
C ASN A 430 -9.56 12.81 39.15
N ASN A 431 -10.04 13.46 38.08
CA ASN A 431 -9.47 14.49 37.17
C ASN A 431 -7.94 14.69 36.93
N ASN A 432 -7.02 13.91 37.49
CA ASN A 432 -5.57 14.16 37.41
C ASN A 432 -4.81 13.19 36.48
N SER A 433 -5.48 12.26 35.82
CA SER A 433 -4.82 11.21 35.01
C SER A 433 -4.84 11.48 33.50
N PHE A 434 -5.62 12.46 33.04
CA PHE A 434 -5.75 12.76 31.62
C PHE A 434 -4.71 13.78 31.15
N PRO A 435 -4.18 13.67 29.92
CA PRO A 435 -3.29 14.67 29.33
C PRO A 435 -3.90 16.08 29.42
N PRO A 436 -3.17 17.12 29.83
CA PRO A 436 -3.73 18.47 29.96
C PRO A 436 -4.31 18.97 28.62
N LEU A 437 -5.43 19.71 28.68
CA LEU A 437 -5.91 20.49 27.53
C LEU A 437 -4.93 21.68 27.37
N PRO A 438 -4.16 21.79 26.27
CA PRO A 438 -3.24 22.90 26.07
C PRO A 438 -3.99 24.23 25.92
N GLN A 439 -3.40 25.34 26.39
CA GLN A 439 -3.99 26.67 26.20
C GLN A 439 -4.02 27.04 24.71
N ALA A 440 -5.17 27.55 24.25
CA ALA A 440 -5.41 27.91 22.86
C ALA A 440 -4.32 28.86 22.33
N ALA A 441 -3.63 28.45 21.27
CA ALA A 441 -2.84 29.37 20.47
C ALA A 441 -3.77 30.41 19.84
N THR A 442 -3.33 31.66 19.80
CA THR A 442 -4.02 32.80 19.19
C THR A 442 -4.60 32.48 17.80
N PRO A 443 -5.81 32.92 17.48
CA PRO A 443 -6.49 32.57 16.23
C PRO A 443 -5.73 33.16 15.04
N VAL A 444 -5.33 32.30 14.10
CA VAL A 444 -5.00 32.72 12.75
C VAL A 444 -6.34 32.99 12.05
N ASN A 445 -6.64 34.27 11.87
CA ASN A 445 -7.78 34.73 11.06
C ASN A 445 -7.72 34.10 9.66
N ASN A 446 -8.70 33.27 9.33
CA ASN A 446 -9.33 33.19 8.01
C ASN A 446 -10.49 32.18 8.06
N ILE A 447 -11.67 32.65 8.51
CA ILE A 447 -12.95 32.05 8.12
C ILE A 447 -13.82 33.22 7.67
N GLU A 448 -13.78 33.51 6.36
CA GLU A 448 -14.81 34.31 5.72
C GLU A 448 -16.14 33.55 5.79
N GLN A 449 -17.19 34.31 6.10
CA GLN A 449 -18.55 33.82 6.29
C GLN A 449 -19.10 33.17 5.00
N LEU A 450 -19.60 31.95 5.12
CA LEU A 450 -20.33 31.25 4.07
C LEU A 450 -21.64 32.00 3.74
N PRO A 451 -22.02 32.21 2.47
CA PRO A 451 -23.29 32.81 2.11
C PRO A 451 -24.43 31.81 2.32
N THR A 452 -25.52 32.31 2.90
CA THR A 452 -26.80 31.65 3.09
C THR A 452 -27.50 31.36 1.76
N ASN A 453 -27.98 30.12 1.54
CA ASN A 453 -29.11 29.85 0.64
C ASN A 453 -29.87 28.56 1.03
N SER A 454 -31.15 28.75 1.39
CA SER A 454 -32.32 27.84 1.32
C SER A 454 -32.39 26.57 2.22
N PRO A 455 -33.61 26.08 2.54
CA PRO A 455 -33.90 25.44 3.81
C PRO A 455 -34.01 23.91 3.72
N SER A 456 -33.04 23.18 4.29
CA SER A 456 -33.24 21.79 4.74
C SER A 456 -32.13 21.44 5.73
N GLU A 457 -32.51 20.98 6.92
CA GLU A 457 -31.69 20.38 7.99
C GLU A 457 -30.34 21.02 8.33
N LYS A 458 -30.13 21.36 9.62
CA LYS A 458 -28.82 21.83 10.09
C LYS A 458 -27.75 20.79 9.73
N PRO A 459 -26.58 21.19 9.20
CA PRO A 459 -25.51 20.25 8.89
C PRO A 459 -25.12 19.47 10.15
N LYS A 460 -25.01 18.15 10.03
CA LYS A 460 -24.67 17.26 11.14
C LYS A 460 -23.27 17.58 11.67
N PRO A 461 -23.02 17.48 12.99
CA PRO A 461 -21.68 17.61 13.55
C PRO A 461 -20.70 16.65 12.88
N ILE A 462 -19.45 17.10 12.66
CA ILE A 462 -18.40 16.34 11.96
C ILE A 462 -18.21 14.93 12.53
N GLY A 463 -18.26 14.79 13.85
CA GLY A 463 -18.13 13.49 14.50
C GLY A 463 -19.26 12.53 14.16
N GLU A 464 -20.49 13.03 13.98
CA GLU A 464 -21.67 12.24 13.60
C GLU A 464 -21.55 11.74 12.16
N ILE A 465 -21.02 12.57 11.25
CA ILE A 465 -20.75 12.14 9.87
C ILE A 465 -19.71 11.02 9.87
N LEU A 466 -18.61 11.19 10.62
CA LEU A 466 -17.52 10.22 10.66
C LEU A 466 -17.88 8.91 11.38
N SER A 467 -18.77 8.92 12.39
CA SER A 467 -19.23 7.70 13.06
C SER A 467 -20.10 6.82 12.15
N LEU A 468 -20.81 7.44 11.21
CA LEU A 468 -21.63 6.76 10.21
C LEU A 468 -20.82 6.15 9.06
N LEU A 469 -19.53 6.52 8.92
CA LEU A 469 -18.61 5.98 7.93
C LEU A 469 -17.75 4.82 8.47
N THR A 470 -17.53 3.81 7.64
CA THR A 470 -16.59 2.72 7.93
C THR A 470 -15.14 3.20 7.85
N LEU A 471 -14.19 2.41 8.38
CA LEU A 471 -12.75 2.72 8.24
C LEU A 471 -12.31 2.75 6.77
N GLU A 472 -12.87 1.85 5.96
CA GLU A 472 -12.58 1.74 4.55
C GLU A 472 -13.12 2.93 3.77
N GLU A 473 -14.37 3.35 4.06
CA GLU A 473 -14.97 4.54 3.44
C GLU A 473 -14.17 5.82 3.76
N ILE A 474 -13.73 5.99 5.03
CA ILE A 474 -12.87 7.12 5.43
C ILE A 474 -11.51 7.07 4.71
N ALA A 475 -10.92 5.88 4.57
CA ALA A 475 -9.67 5.70 3.84
C ALA A 475 -9.84 6.00 2.34
N ASP A 476 -10.96 5.61 1.75
CA ASP A 476 -11.27 5.88 0.35
C ASP A 476 -11.50 7.36 0.08
N PHE A 477 -12.15 8.11 0.99
CA PHE A 477 -12.20 9.58 0.89
C PHE A 477 -10.80 10.22 0.94
N ASP A 478 -9.88 9.72 1.79
CA ASP A 478 -8.49 10.21 1.81
C ASP A 478 -7.72 9.81 0.54
N ARG A 479 -7.96 8.62 -0.02
CA ARG A 479 -7.40 8.20 -1.31
C ARG A 479 -7.85 9.11 -2.44
N VAL A 480 -9.13 9.47 -2.49
CA VAL A 480 -9.64 10.44 -3.48
C VAL A 480 -8.92 11.78 -3.34
N ARG A 481 -8.72 12.27 -2.11
CA ARG A 481 -7.95 13.50 -1.86
C ARG A 481 -6.51 13.38 -2.39
N VAL A 482 -5.82 12.27 -2.13
CA VAL A 482 -4.47 12.02 -2.64
C VAL A 482 -4.46 11.97 -4.17
N MET A 483 -5.40 11.26 -4.79
CA MET A 483 -5.56 11.15 -6.25
C MET A 483 -5.79 12.51 -6.93
N LEU A 484 -6.59 13.39 -6.31
CA LEU A 484 -6.80 14.76 -6.80
C LEU A 484 -5.52 15.60 -6.70
N HIS A 485 -4.72 15.41 -5.65
CA HIS A 485 -3.42 16.09 -5.50
C HIS A 485 -2.34 15.55 -6.47
N THR A 486 -2.38 14.27 -6.82
CA THR A 486 -1.45 13.63 -7.79
C THR A 486 -1.90 13.75 -9.25
N LYS A 487 -2.90 14.60 -9.54
CA LYS A 487 -3.46 14.83 -10.89
C LYS A 487 -4.05 13.57 -11.55
N GLN A 488 -4.74 12.73 -10.78
CA GLN A 488 -5.47 11.56 -11.26
C GLN A 488 -7.01 11.79 -11.17
N PRO A 489 -7.58 12.73 -11.95
CA PRO A 489 -8.99 13.14 -11.80
C PRO A 489 -9.99 12.04 -12.19
N PHE A 490 -9.60 11.13 -13.08
CA PHE A 490 -10.47 10.03 -13.52
C PHE A 490 -10.60 8.94 -12.44
N ALA A 491 -9.48 8.47 -11.88
CA ALA A 491 -9.48 7.51 -10.77
C ALA A 491 -10.22 8.07 -9.55
N ALA A 492 -10.03 9.35 -9.24
CA ALA A 492 -10.77 10.06 -8.21
C ALA A 492 -12.29 10.06 -8.49
N LYS A 493 -12.71 10.35 -9.73
CA LYS A 493 -14.13 10.34 -10.13
C LYS A 493 -14.74 8.95 -10.00
N THR A 494 -14.06 7.91 -10.45
CA THR A 494 -14.52 6.51 -10.36
C THR A 494 -14.68 6.05 -8.92
N LEU A 495 -13.68 6.31 -8.07
CA LEU A 495 -13.74 5.96 -6.64
C LEU A 495 -14.84 6.75 -5.92
N MET A 496 -15.04 8.01 -6.29
CA MET A 496 -16.10 8.87 -5.75
C MET A 496 -17.51 8.35 -6.12
N THR A 497 -17.73 7.91 -7.36
CA THR A 497 -19.01 7.28 -7.78
C THR A 497 -19.24 5.94 -7.08
N LYS A 498 -18.17 5.16 -6.85
CA LYS A 498 -18.24 3.91 -6.08
C LYS A 498 -18.67 4.17 -4.63
N LEU A 499 -18.05 5.16 -3.97
CA LEU A 499 -18.38 5.58 -2.61
C LEU A 499 -19.86 6.01 -2.48
N GLU A 500 -20.34 6.84 -3.40
CA GLU A 500 -21.74 7.30 -3.41
C GLU A 500 -22.71 6.11 -3.51
N LYS A 501 -22.42 5.15 -4.39
CA LYS A 501 -23.25 3.95 -4.57
C LYS A 501 -23.22 3.05 -3.34
N GLN A 502 -22.06 2.88 -2.71
CA GLN A 502 -21.90 2.07 -1.49
C GLN A 502 -22.64 2.69 -0.30
N LEU A 503 -22.49 4.00 -0.08
CA LEU A 503 -23.16 4.72 1.00
C LEU A 503 -24.67 4.73 0.81
N THR A 504 -25.15 4.96 -0.41
CA THR A 504 -26.59 4.93 -0.72
C THR A 504 -27.17 3.52 -0.55
N ALA A 505 -26.42 2.47 -0.91
CA ALA A 505 -26.85 1.09 -0.70
C ALA A 505 -26.89 0.69 0.79
N ARG A 506 -25.98 1.22 1.62
CA ARG A 506 -25.88 0.87 3.05
C ARG A 506 -26.82 1.69 3.93
N LEU A 507 -27.00 2.96 3.63
CA LEU A 507 -27.71 3.94 4.47
C LEU A 507 -29.04 4.42 3.85
N ASN A 508 -29.44 3.87 2.70
CA ASN A 508 -30.69 4.19 2.01
C ASN A 508 -30.84 5.69 1.73
N ALA A 509 -32.00 6.29 2.01
CA ALA A 509 -32.31 7.70 1.73
C ALA A 509 -31.33 8.69 2.39
N ASP A 510 -30.73 8.31 3.52
CA ASP A 510 -29.77 9.15 4.24
C ASP A 510 -28.34 9.06 3.65
N GLY A 511 -28.07 8.03 2.83
CA GLY A 511 -26.74 7.77 2.28
C GLY A 511 -26.25 8.83 1.29
N SER A 512 -27.16 9.40 0.49
CA SER A 512 -26.82 10.48 -0.45
C SER A 512 -26.49 11.79 0.28
N THR A 513 -27.24 12.10 1.34
CA THR A 513 -26.97 13.26 2.22
C THR A 513 -25.65 13.10 2.96
N ILE A 514 -25.40 11.92 3.55
CA ILE A 514 -24.16 11.61 4.27
C ILE A 514 -22.96 11.64 3.32
N PHE A 515 -23.12 11.17 2.08
CA PHE A 515 -22.08 11.29 1.06
C PHE A 515 -21.76 12.75 0.72
N ALA A 516 -22.77 13.60 0.52
CA ALA A 516 -22.58 15.02 0.23
C ALA A 516 -21.89 15.75 1.39
N ASP A 517 -22.31 15.48 2.63
CA ASP A 517 -21.70 16.06 3.84
C ASP A 517 -20.26 15.58 4.04
N SER A 518 -19.98 14.29 3.80
CA SER A 518 -18.64 13.70 3.87
C SER A 518 -17.71 14.30 2.82
N LYS A 519 -18.17 14.37 1.57
CA LYS A 519 -17.42 14.97 0.47
C LYS A 519 -17.05 16.42 0.79
N ASN A 520 -18.02 17.21 1.25
CA ASN A 520 -17.77 18.60 1.63
C ASN A 520 -16.74 18.72 2.76
N PHE A 521 -16.78 17.82 3.75
CA PHE A 521 -15.81 17.78 4.83
C PHE A 521 -14.38 17.50 4.35
N PHE A 522 -14.19 16.46 3.53
CA PHE A 522 -12.86 16.07 3.03
C PHE A 522 -12.31 17.09 2.02
N ASP A 523 -13.18 17.73 1.24
CA ASP A 523 -12.80 18.79 0.28
C ASP A 523 -12.40 20.10 0.98
N GLN A 524 -13.14 20.52 2.02
CA GLN A 524 -12.91 21.82 2.69
C GLN A 524 -11.73 21.81 3.68
N ASN A 525 -11.54 20.72 4.44
CA ASN A 525 -10.66 20.76 5.62
C ASN A 525 -9.23 20.24 5.39
N LYS A 526 -8.93 19.66 4.22
CA LYS A 526 -7.64 18.97 3.97
C LYS A 526 -7.27 17.99 5.11
N THR A 527 -8.26 17.43 5.79
CA THR A 527 -8.07 16.67 7.02
C THR A 527 -7.32 15.38 6.72
N PRO A 528 -6.14 15.14 7.31
CA PRO A 528 -5.44 13.87 7.14
C PRO A 528 -6.26 12.70 7.71
N LEU A 529 -6.13 11.51 7.10
CA LEU A 529 -6.77 10.27 7.54
C LEU A 529 -6.66 10.01 9.06
N LYS A 530 -5.48 10.29 9.62
CA LYS A 530 -5.20 10.14 11.06
C LYS A 530 -6.11 11.02 11.92
N THR A 531 -6.30 12.28 11.53
CA THR A 531 -7.15 13.25 12.23
C THR A 531 -8.62 12.84 12.16
N ALA A 532 -9.10 12.38 11.00
CA ALA A 532 -10.46 11.86 10.85
C ALA A 532 -10.71 10.64 11.75
N ASN A 533 -9.75 9.71 11.82
CA ASN A 533 -9.85 8.54 12.69
C ASN A 533 -9.88 8.88 14.18
N LEU A 534 -9.12 9.88 14.62
CA LEU A 534 -9.16 10.35 16.01
C LEU A 534 -10.52 10.97 16.35
N ILE A 535 -11.03 11.88 15.50
CA ILE A 535 -12.35 12.51 15.70
C ILE A 535 -13.43 11.45 15.83
N ARG A 536 -13.41 10.44 14.96
CA ARG A 536 -14.38 9.33 15.01
C ARG A 536 -14.30 8.56 16.32
N ARG A 537 -13.10 8.25 16.81
CA ARG A 537 -12.92 7.51 18.08
C ARG A 537 -13.46 8.29 19.28
N TYR A 538 -13.18 9.59 19.35
CA TYR A 538 -13.74 10.45 20.38
C TYR A 538 -15.26 10.58 20.27
N TRP A 539 -15.81 10.72 19.06
CA TRP A 539 -17.26 10.83 18.87
C TRP A 539 -17.99 9.55 19.33
N ASN A 540 -17.45 8.37 19.05
CA ASN A 540 -18.04 7.12 19.54
C ASN A 540 -18.07 7.04 21.07
N LEU A 541 -17.05 7.60 21.75
CA LEU A 541 -17.05 7.71 23.21
C LEU A 541 -18.09 8.74 23.71
N PHE A 542 -18.26 9.84 22.98
CA PHE A 542 -19.29 10.83 23.25
C PHE A 542 -20.70 10.22 23.16
N GLU A 543 -21.03 9.54 22.07
CA GLU A 543 -22.32 8.87 21.91
C GLU A 543 -22.59 7.86 23.03
N ARG A 544 -21.58 7.06 23.39
CA ARG A 544 -21.68 6.11 24.50
C ARG A 544 -21.92 6.80 25.84
N SER A 545 -21.31 7.97 26.07
CA SER A 545 -21.54 8.75 27.29
C SER A 545 -22.96 9.33 27.33
N THR A 546 -23.48 9.83 26.22
CA THR A 546 -24.86 10.36 26.11
C THR A 546 -25.89 9.26 26.33
N GLN A 547 -25.71 8.07 25.73
CA GLN A 547 -26.59 6.93 25.95
C GLN A 547 -26.64 6.48 27.41
N LEU A 548 -25.50 6.53 28.12
CA LEU A 548 -25.45 6.22 29.55
C LEU A 548 -26.18 7.26 30.40
N ILE A 549 -26.09 8.55 30.04
CA ILE A 549 -26.81 9.63 30.71
C ILE A 549 -28.32 9.45 30.52
N GLU A 550 -28.77 9.32 29.27
CA GLU A 550 -30.19 9.12 28.93
C GLU A 550 -30.76 7.85 29.58
N GLY A 551 -30.02 6.74 29.52
CA GLY A 551 -30.41 5.49 30.18
C GLY A 551 -30.53 5.62 31.70
N GLY A 552 -29.62 6.37 32.32
CA GLY A 552 -29.65 6.70 33.74
C GLY A 552 -30.86 7.56 34.13
N GLU A 553 -31.15 8.59 33.34
CA GLU A 553 -32.27 9.51 33.53
C GLU A 553 -33.64 8.87 33.28
N ASN A 554 -33.71 7.72 32.61
CA ASN A 554 -34.97 7.00 32.41
C ASN A 554 -35.31 6.03 33.56
N ASN A 555 -34.46 5.89 34.57
CA ASN A 555 -34.70 5.02 35.73
C ASN A 555 -35.69 5.61 36.75
N ALA A 556 -36.28 4.71 37.55
CA ALA A 556 -37.18 5.04 38.66
C ALA A 556 -36.50 6.01 39.66
N PRO A 557 -37.25 6.92 40.34
CA PRO A 557 -36.68 7.99 41.16
C PRO A 557 -35.69 7.54 42.25
N SER A 558 -35.95 6.38 42.87
CA SER A 558 -35.08 5.80 43.91
C SER A 558 -33.73 5.31 43.35
N ILE A 559 -33.75 4.68 42.17
CA ILE A 559 -32.54 4.22 41.48
C ILE A 559 -31.77 5.43 40.93
N ARG A 560 -32.49 6.40 40.34
CA ARG A 560 -31.91 7.65 39.83
C ARG A 560 -31.09 8.37 40.91
N GLN A 561 -31.62 8.47 42.12
CA GLN A 561 -30.92 9.11 43.25
C GLN A 561 -29.64 8.37 43.65
N ALA A 562 -29.60 7.03 43.53
CA ALA A 562 -28.42 6.23 43.83
C ALA A 562 -27.33 6.37 42.75
N ILE A 563 -27.72 6.55 41.48
CA ILE A 563 -26.78 6.64 40.34
C ILE A 563 -26.36 8.07 39.97
N THR A 564 -27.01 9.12 40.51
CA THR A 564 -26.69 10.53 40.24
C THR A 564 -25.19 10.86 40.34
N PRO A 565 -24.42 10.39 41.35
CA PRO A 565 -23.00 10.69 41.42
C PRO A 565 -22.20 10.13 40.23
N THR A 566 -22.57 8.94 39.75
CA THR A 566 -21.95 8.29 38.59
C THR A 566 -22.32 9.02 37.30
N LEU A 567 -23.57 9.44 37.14
CA LEU A 567 -24.02 10.21 35.96
C LEU A 567 -23.28 11.56 35.85
N LEU A 568 -23.05 12.25 36.97
CA LEU A 568 -22.27 13.49 36.98
C LEU A 568 -20.81 13.29 36.53
N VAL A 569 -20.24 12.11 36.77
CA VAL A 569 -18.91 11.77 36.24
C VAL A 569 -18.98 11.56 34.72
N VAL A 570 -19.97 10.82 34.23
CA VAL A 570 -20.17 10.59 32.78
C VAL A 570 -20.38 11.92 32.04
N GLU A 571 -21.14 12.87 32.60
CA GLU A 571 -21.32 14.22 32.04
C GLU A 571 -19.99 14.99 31.93
N LYS A 572 -19.14 14.91 32.95
CA LYS A 572 -17.80 15.55 32.91
C LYS A 572 -16.91 14.94 31.83
N LEU A 573 -16.97 13.62 31.64
CA LEU A 573 -16.24 12.94 30.57
C LEU A 573 -16.77 13.35 29.19
N ALA A 574 -18.08 13.46 29.02
CA ALA A 574 -18.72 13.90 27.78
C ALA A 574 -18.26 15.31 27.37
N HIS A 575 -18.27 16.27 28.30
CA HIS A 575 -17.78 17.64 28.05
C HIS A 575 -16.29 17.68 27.69
N ARG A 576 -15.48 16.81 28.32
CA ARG A 576 -14.05 16.71 28.00
C ARG A 576 -13.82 16.17 26.59
N ILE A 577 -14.55 15.14 26.19
CA ILE A 577 -14.51 14.56 24.85
C ILE A 577 -14.87 15.61 23.81
N GLU A 578 -15.95 16.36 24.03
CA GLU A 578 -16.40 17.43 23.13
C GLU A 578 -15.33 18.53 22.96
N ALA A 579 -14.73 18.98 24.07
CA ALA A 579 -13.64 19.96 24.04
C ALA A 579 -12.42 19.46 23.26
N ARG A 580 -12.08 18.17 23.35
CA ARG A 580 -10.97 17.57 22.60
C ARG A 580 -11.28 17.46 21.11
N ILE A 581 -12.49 17.09 20.73
CA ILE A 581 -12.92 17.06 19.32
C ILE A 581 -12.77 18.46 18.70
N ALA A 582 -13.25 19.49 19.39
CA ALA A 582 -13.11 20.88 18.94
C ALA A 582 -11.63 21.28 18.75
N GLN A 583 -10.74 20.83 19.64
CA GLN A 583 -9.30 21.07 19.53
C GLN A 583 -8.70 20.35 18.30
N ILE A 584 -9.00 19.07 18.10
CA ILE A 584 -8.47 18.27 16.98
C ILE A 584 -8.92 18.85 15.64
N VAL A 585 -10.14 19.38 15.55
CA VAL A 585 -10.66 20.03 14.35
C VAL A 585 -9.97 21.39 14.11
N ALA A 586 -9.64 22.13 15.17
CA ALA A 586 -9.05 23.46 15.05
C ALA A 586 -7.51 23.47 14.93
N SER A 587 -6.83 22.33 15.10
CA SER A 587 -5.36 22.26 15.16
C SER A 587 -4.77 21.20 14.24
N TYR A 588 -3.53 21.43 13.80
CA TYR A 588 -2.75 20.39 13.12
C TYR A 588 -2.35 19.31 14.13
N VAL A 589 -2.70 18.05 13.83
CA VAL A 589 -2.35 16.91 14.67
C VAL A 589 -0.92 16.45 14.36
N ASP A 590 0.02 16.82 15.23
CA ASP A 590 1.38 16.29 15.20
C ASP A 590 1.50 14.92 15.89
N ALA A 591 2.66 14.27 15.76
CA ALA A 591 2.88 12.93 16.33
C ALA A 591 2.77 12.89 17.85
N LYS A 592 3.03 14.01 18.55
CA LYS A 592 2.93 14.09 20.00
C LYS A 592 1.46 14.16 20.43
N LEU A 593 0.68 15.04 19.79
CA LEU A 593 -0.75 15.17 20.03
C LEU A 593 -1.51 13.89 19.63
N GLU A 594 -1.06 13.18 18.58
CA GLU A 594 -1.59 11.87 18.18
C GLU A 594 -1.45 10.83 19.30
N ILE A 595 -0.26 10.70 19.90
CA ILE A 595 -0.01 9.77 21.01
C ILE A 595 -0.82 10.18 22.25
N GLU A 596 -0.85 11.47 22.60
CA GLU A 596 -1.64 11.98 23.72
C GLU A 596 -3.12 11.66 23.56
N CYS A 597 -3.66 11.81 22.34
CA CYS A 597 -5.05 11.49 22.03
C CYS A 597 -5.34 9.98 22.15
N LEU A 598 -4.44 9.13 21.69
CA LEU A 598 -4.62 7.68 21.77
C LEU A 598 -4.60 7.17 23.22
N ILE A 599 -3.69 7.68 24.04
CA ILE A 599 -3.64 7.37 25.48
C ILE A 599 -4.92 7.86 26.18
N GLU A 600 -5.38 9.08 25.86
CA GLU A 600 -6.60 9.61 26.44
C GLU A 600 -7.85 8.81 26.02
N ILE A 601 -7.94 8.34 24.77
CA ILE A 601 -9.02 7.46 24.31
C ILE A 601 -9.08 6.17 25.13
N GLU A 602 -7.94 5.54 25.41
CA GLU A 602 -7.86 4.31 26.21
C GLU A 602 -8.35 4.58 27.65
N GLN A 603 -7.85 5.63 28.28
CA GLN A 603 -8.26 6.04 29.63
C GLN A 603 -9.76 6.38 29.73
N LEU A 604 -10.30 7.10 28.73
CA LEU A 604 -11.73 7.42 28.66
C LEU A 604 -12.58 6.15 28.48
N THR A 605 -12.10 5.19 27.71
CA THR A 605 -12.78 3.91 27.48
C THR A 605 -12.86 3.08 28.77
N GLU A 606 -11.77 3.00 29.52
CA GLU A 606 -11.73 2.33 30.82
C GLU A 606 -12.69 2.98 31.83
N GLN A 607 -12.65 4.31 31.95
CA GLN A 607 -13.51 5.03 32.88
C GLN A 607 -15.00 4.94 32.54
N LEU A 608 -15.36 5.03 31.25
CA LEU A 608 -16.75 4.83 30.80
C LEU A 608 -17.21 3.39 31.04
N THR A 609 -16.32 2.40 30.90
CA THR A 609 -16.63 1.00 31.18
C THR A 609 -16.87 0.76 32.67
N TYR A 610 -16.01 1.34 33.53
CA TYR A 610 -16.23 1.31 34.97
C TYR A 610 -17.54 1.99 35.38
N CYS A 611 -17.85 3.16 34.82
CA CYS A 611 -19.11 3.84 35.10
C CYS A 611 -20.32 2.99 34.68
N LEU A 612 -20.25 2.32 33.52
CA LEU A 612 -21.28 1.40 33.05
C LEU A 612 -21.48 0.21 34.01
N GLU A 613 -20.41 -0.35 34.57
CA GLU A 613 -20.51 -1.41 35.59
C GLU A 613 -21.14 -0.90 36.90
N GLN A 614 -20.76 0.29 37.37
CA GLN A 614 -21.37 0.89 38.56
C GLN A 614 -22.86 1.17 38.37
N LEU A 615 -23.25 1.64 37.18
CA LEU A 615 -24.64 1.86 36.82
C LEU A 615 -25.42 0.55 36.83
N LYS A 616 -24.87 -0.53 36.24
CA LYS A 616 -25.48 -1.87 36.25
C LYS A 616 -25.62 -2.47 37.65
N ASN A 617 -24.67 -2.21 38.55
CA ASN A 617 -24.71 -2.72 39.92
C ASN A 617 -25.69 -1.94 40.82
N SER A 618 -26.17 -0.78 40.37
CA SER A 618 -27.06 0.12 41.12
C SER A 618 -28.52 0.10 40.64
N THR A 619 -28.76 -0.40 39.42
CA THR A 619 -30.07 -0.80 38.86
C THR A 619 -30.42 -2.22 39.27
#